data_AF-A0AA38MF10-F1
#
_entry.id   AF-A0AA38MF10-F1
#
_cell.length_a   1.000
_cell.length_b   1.000
_cell.length_c   1.000
_cell.angle_alpha   90.00
_cell.angle_beta   90.00
_cell.angle_gamma   90.00
#
_symmetry.space_group_name_H-M   'P 1'
#
loop_
_entity.id
_entity.type
_entity.pdbx_description
1 polymer ?
#
loop_
_entity_poly.entity_id
_entity_poly.type
_entity_poly.pdbx_seq_one_letter_code
_entity_poly.pdbx_strand_id
1 'polypeptide(L)'
;MRALKKVRPTDSTENLTGTLELLEPIKEFCTKPDFNLPLNFDELVKFMEATIGESDVLNIAFEYTRDIVRLLDELHQIFPKLTGPSIRNRCLKIQRKLKKLTLSTRAGVH
;
A
#
# COMPACT_ATOMS: atom_id res chain seq x y z
N MET A 1 -16.49 -29.76 25.70
CA MET A 1 -15.16 -29.79 25.04
C MET A 1 -14.91 -28.44 24.39
N ARG A 2 -13.89 -27.69 24.82
CA ARG A 2 -13.51 -26.40 24.20
C ARG A 2 -12.67 -26.68 22.96
N ALA A 3 -13.12 -26.23 21.80
CA ALA A 3 -12.35 -26.30 20.57
C ALA A 3 -11.06 -25.48 20.72
N LEU A 4 -9.90 -26.15 20.64
CA LEU A 4 -8.61 -25.51 20.59
C LEU A 4 -8.57 -24.63 19.33
N LYS A 5 -8.44 -23.31 19.52
CA LYS A 5 -8.17 -22.39 18.40
C LYS A 5 -6.87 -22.85 17.75
N LYS A 6 -6.96 -23.36 16.52
CA LYS A 6 -5.83 -23.75 15.68
C LYS A 6 -4.98 -22.49 15.46
N VAL A 7 -3.91 -22.34 16.25
CA VAL A 7 -2.89 -21.31 16.03
C VAL A 7 -2.28 -21.64 14.67
N ARG A 8 -2.59 -20.82 13.66
CA ARG A 8 -1.94 -20.94 12.36
C ARG A 8 -0.45 -20.64 12.58
N PRO A 9 0.48 -21.48 12.11
CA PRO A 9 1.88 -21.11 12.09
C PRO A 9 2.00 -19.89 11.17
N THR A 10 2.17 -18.72 11.75
CA THR A 10 2.66 -17.55 11.02
C THR A 10 4.15 -17.79 10.88
N ASP A 11 4.57 -18.19 9.68
CA ASP A 11 5.98 -18.09 9.29
C ASP A 11 6.31 -16.59 9.25
N SER A 12 6.69 -16.04 10.40
CA SER A 12 6.83 -14.59 10.65
C SER A 12 8.19 -14.07 10.19
N THR A 13 8.82 -14.68 9.18
CA THR A 13 10.07 -14.19 8.62
C THR A 13 9.88 -12.83 7.93
N GLU A 14 8.70 -12.59 7.32
CA GLU A 14 8.32 -11.28 6.77
C GLU A 14 8.22 -10.16 7.82
N ASN A 15 8.10 -10.48 9.11
CA ASN A 15 7.97 -9.46 10.15
C ASN A 15 9.30 -8.70 10.40
N LEU A 16 10.41 -9.24 9.91
CA LEU A 16 11.75 -8.63 10.01
C LEU A 16 12.24 -8.04 8.68
N THR A 17 11.56 -8.37 7.57
CA THR A 17 11.91 -7.87 6.23
C THR A 17 11.52 -6.40 6.10
N GLY A 18 12.49 -5.55 5.74
CA GLY A 18 12.26 -4.12 5.54
C GLY A 18 11.30 -3.85 4.37
N THR A 19 10.58 -2.71 4.40
CA THR A 19 9.64 -2.35 3.34
C THR A 19 10.33 -2.24 1.98
N LEU A 20 11.57 -1.75 1.94
CA LEU A 20 12.39 -1.70 0.74
C LEU A 20 12.59 -3.09 0.12
N GLU A 21 12.99 -4.09 0.90
CA GLU A 21 13.21 -5.46 0.42
C GLU A 21 11.92 -6.12 -0.08
N LEU A 22 10.78 -5.83 0.56
CA LEU A 22 9.46 -6.29 0.13
C LEU A 22 8.99 -5.63 -1.19
N LEU A 23 9.52 -4.45 -1.53
CA LEU A 23 9.18 -3.69 -2.73
C LEU A 23 10.23 -3.83 -3.85
N GLU A 24 11.41 -4.39 -3.57
CA GLU A 24 12.46 -4.58 -4.57
C GLU A 24 11.96 -5.28 -5.86
N PRO A 25 11.06 -6.29 -5.81
CA PRO A 25 10.51 -6.91 -7.03
C PRO A 25 9.75 -5.96 -7.97
N ILE A 26 9.27 -4.82 -7.46
CA ILE A 26 8.53 -3.83 -8.26
C ILE A 26 9.38 -2.65 -8.73
N LYS A 27 10.64 -2.55 -8.27
CA LYS A 27 11.54 -1.43 -8.57
C LYS A 27 11.74 -1.19 -10.06
N GLU A 28 12.01 -2.25 -10.81
CA GLU A 28 12.16 -2.18 -12.28
C GLU A 28 10.88 -1.79 -13.01
N PHE A 29 9.71 -1.94 -12.39
CA PHE A 29 8.46 -1.46 -12.97
C PHE A 29 8.25 0.02 -12.70
N CYS A 30 8.64 0.50 -11.52
CA CYS A 30 8.56 1.91 -11.14
C CYS A 30 9.56 2.80 -11.88
N THR A 31 10.64 2.24 -12.44
CA THR A 31 11.66 2.99 -13.19
C THR A 31 11.43 3.04 -14.70
N LYS A 32 10.36 2.39 -15.21
CA LYS A 32 10.06 2.40 -16.64
C LYS A 32 9.51 3.76 -17.07
N PRO A 33 9.98 4.34 -18.19
CA PRO A 33 9.55 5.66 -18.66
C PRO A 33 8.06 5.73 -19.00
N ASP A 34 7.44 4.60 -19.35
CA ASP A 34 6.00 4.52 -19.66
C ASP A 34 5.12 4.54 -18.39
N PHE A 35 5.72 4.36 -17.22
CA PHE A 35 5.05 4.41 -15.93
C PHE A 35 5.09 5.85 -15.41
N ASN A 36 4.11 6.66 -15.83
CA ASN A 36 3.90 8.01 -15.31
C ASN A 36 3.28 7.93 -13.89
N LEU A 37 4.07 7.45 -12.94
CA LEU A 37 3.67 7.25 -11.56
C LEU A 37 3.67 8.58 -10.80
N PRO A 38 2.66 8.82 -9.94
CA PRO A 38 2.69 9.99 -9.05
C PRO A 38 3.83 9.92 -8.03
N LEU A 39 4.34 8.73 -7.69
CA LEU A 39 5.51 8.52 -6.83
C LEU A 39 6.63 7.78 -7.55
N ASN A 40 7.87 8.20 -7.34
CA ASN A 40 9.02 7.37 -7.72
C ASN A 40 9.21 6.22 -6.72
N PHE A 41 10.10 5.27 -7.02
CA PHE A 41 10.31 4.09 -6.18
C PHE A 41 10.67 4.43 -4.72
N ASP A 42 11.58 5.40 -4.50
CA ASP A 42 12.00 5.77 -3.14
C ASP A 42 10.86 6.47 -2.37
N GLU A 43 10.06 7.27 -3.05
CA GLU A 43 8.86 7.89 -2.47
C GLU A 43 7.79 6.84 -2.13
N LEU A 44 7.61 5.84 -2.99
CA LEU A 44 6.69 4.73 -2.75
C LEU A 44 7.12 3.90 -1.54
N VAL A 45 8.43 3.61 -1.39
CA VAL A 45 8.97 2.93 -0.20
C VAL A 45 8.64 3.73 1.06
N LYS A 46 8.98 5.02 1.07
CA LYS A 46 8.73 5.92 2.21
C LYS A 46 7.24 6.04 2.54
N PHE A 47 6.38 6.14 1.53
CA PHE A 47 4.93 6.17 1.69
C PHE A 47 4.42 4.86 2.31
N MET A 48 4.91 3.70 1.84
CA MET A 48 4.53 2.39 2.37
C MET A 48 5.05 2.16 3.80
N GLU A 49 6.11 2.84 4.22
CA GLU A 49 6.61 2.87 5.60
C GLU A 49 5.82 3.82 6.48
N ALA A 50 5.57 5.05 6.02
CA ALA A 50 4.83 6.07 6.74
C ALA A 50 3.40 5.62 7.06
N THR A 51 2.81 4.72 6.26
CA THR A 51 1.47 4.19 6.49
C THR A 51 1.41 3.00 7.47
N ILE A 52 2.55 2.54 8.01
CA ILE A 52 2.58 1.45 8.99
C ILE A 52 1.99 1.92 10.32
N GLY A 53 0.97 1.22 10.81
CA GLY A 53 0.33 1.55 12.08
C GLY A 53 -0.58 2.79 12.02
N GLU A 54 -0.52 3.55 10.94
CA GLU A 54 -1.23 4.82 10.83
C GLU A 54 -2.71 4.68 10.50
N SER A 55 -3.51 5.51 11.16
CA SER A 55 -4.95 5.60 10.93
C SER A 55 -5.26 6.50 9.74
N ASP A 56 -4.54 7.61 9.59
CA ASP A 56 -4.78 8.70 8.65
C ASP A 56 -3.94 8.60 7.37
N VAL A 57 -4.24 7.57 6.58
CA VAL A 57 -3.52 7.29 5.32
C VAL A 57 -3.75 8.37 4.25
N LEU A 58 -4.82 9.16 4.35
CA LEU A 58 -5.11 10.21 3.37
C LEU A 58 -4.24 11.43 3.56
N ASN A 59 -4.07 11.91 4.80
CA ASN A 59 -3.17 13.01 5.07
C ASN A 59 -1.73 12.64 4.70
N ILE A 60 -1.30 11.42 5.02
CA ILE A 60 -0.01 10.89 4.56
C ILE A 60 0.05 10.93 3.03
N ALA A 61 -0.94 10.38 2.33
CA ALA A 61 -0.95 10.41 0.86
C ALA A 61 -0.85 11.84 0.28
N PHE A 62 -1.47 12.84 0.92
CA PHE A 62 -1.39 14.24 0.53
C PHE A 62 -0.01 14.89 0.73
N GLU A 63 0.84 14.34 1.61
CA GLU A 63 2.23 14.78 1.75
C GLU A 63 3.08 14.37 0.55
N TYR A 64 2.74 13.23 -0.08
CA TYR A 64 3.49 12.69 -1.21
C TYR A 64 2.89 13.12 -2.56
N THR A 65 1.57 13.23 -2.69
CA THR A 65 0.93 13.63 -3.95
C THR A 65 -0.44 14.26 -3.75
N ARG A 66 -0.78 15.23 -4.61
CA ARG A 66 -2.14 15.80 -4.68
C ARG A 66 -3.09 14.97 -5.52
N ASP A 67 -2.57 14.05 -6.35
CA ASP A 67 -3.37 13.21 -7.22
C ASP A 67 -3.64 11.84 -6.57
N ILE A 68 -4.57 11.84 -5.63
CA ILE A 68 -4.96 10.62 -4.88
C ILE A 68 -5.58 9.56 -5.80
N VAL A 69 -6.20 9.98 -6.90
CA VAL A 69 -6.79 9.05 -7.88
C VAL A 69 -5.67 8.29 -8.59
N ARG A 70 -4.67 9.01 -9.12
CA ARG A 70 -3.51 8.36 -9.73
C ARG A 70 -2.72 7.51 -8.74
N LEU A 71 -2.59 7.94 -7.48
CA LEU A 71 -1.93 7.13 -6.45
C LEU A 71 -2.67 5.81 -6.22
N LEU A 72 -4.00 5.86 -6.18
CA LEU A 72 -4.82 4.65 -6.04
C LEU A 72 -4.65 3.72 -7.26
N ASP A 73 -4.59 4.28 -8.46
CA ASP A 73 -4.34 3.52 -9.69
C ASP A 73 -2.94 2.90 -9.73
N GLU A 74 -1.91 3.62 -9.26
CA GLU A 74 -0.56 3.09 -9.07
C GLU A 74 -0.58 1.89 -8.12
N LEU A 75 -1.21 2.06 -6.94
CA LEU A 75 -1.33 0.99 -5.95
C LEU A 75 -2.03 -0.25 -6.53
N HIS A 76 -3.06 -0.07 -7.38
CA HIS A 76 -3.71 -1.19 -8.07
C HIS A 76 -2.79 -1.88 -9.09
N GLN A 77 -1.96 -1.12 -9.81
CA GLN A 77 -1.02 -1.65 -10.80
C GLN A 77 0.14 -2.44 -10.18
N ILE A 78 0.66 -1.98 -9.03
CA ILE A 78 1.77 -2.66 -8.34
C ILE A 78 1.28 -3.87 -7.52
N PHE A 79 0.04 -3.85 -7.01
CA PHE A 79 -0.52 -4.91 -6.16
C PHE A 79 -0.34 -6.35 -6.69
N PRO A 80 -0.62 -6.67 -7.97
CA PRO A 80 -0.41 -8.02 -8.50
C PRO A 80 1.06 -8.42 -8.62
N LYS A 81 1.99 -7.46 -8.55
CA LYS A 81 3.45 -7.69 -8.66
C LYS A 81 4.12 -7.90 -7.30
N LEU A 82 3.44 -7.53 -6.22
CA LEU A 82 3.90 -7.76 -4.86
C LEU A 82 3.84 -9.26 -4.52
N THR A 83 4.95 -9.79 -3.99
CA THR A 83 5.08 -11.23 -3.70
C THR A 83 4.77 -11.56 -2.23
N GLY A 84 5.15 -10.70 -1.29
CA GLY A 84 4.95 -10.91 0.14
C GLY A 84 3.50 -10.71 0.60
N PRO A 85 2.87 -11.66 1.34
CA PRO A 85 1.52 -11.47 1.85
C PRO A 85 1.42 -10.28 2.81
N SER A 86 2.47 -9.96 3.56
CA SER A 86 2.53 -8.78 4.44
C SER A 86 2.34 -7.46 3.67
N ILE A 87 3.16 -7.23 2.63
CA ILE A 87 3.14 -6.01 1.82
C ILE A 87 1.88 -5.94 0.95
N ARG A 88 1.39 -7.07 0.44
CA ARG A 88 0.10 -7.13 -0.28
C ARG A 88 -1.06 -6.72 0.63
N ASN A 89 -1.12 -7.24 1.85
CA ASN A 89 -2.15 -6.85 2.81
C ASN A 89 -2.07 -5.37 3.18
N ARG A 90 -0.86 -4.81 3.30
CA ARG A 90 -0.64 -3.38 3.53
C ARG A 90 -1.17 -2.55 2.36
N CYS A 91 -0.74 -2.87 1.14
CA CYS A 91 -1.20 -2.21 -0.09
C CYS A 91 -2.74 -2.24 -0.21
N LEU A 92 -3.36 -3.40 0.03
CA LEU A 92 -4.82 -3.56 0.00
C LEU A 92 -5.53 -2.69 1.05
N LYS A 93 -4.97 -2.56 2.26
CA LYS A 93 -5.53 -1.68 3.31
C LYS A 93 -5.46 -0.22 2.90
N ILE A 94 -4.32 0.22 2.33
CA ILE A 94 -4.13 1.58 1.84
C ILE A 94 -5.15 1.87 0.72
N GLN A 95 -5.25 1.01 -0.29
CA GLN A 95 -6.23 1.14 -1.38
C GLN A 95 -7.66 1.29 -0.85
N ARG A 96 -8.07 0.48 0.12
CA ARG A 96 -9.41 0.55 0.72
C ARG A 96 -9.65 1.87 1.45
N LYS A 97 -8.67 2.36 2.21
CA LYS A 97 -8.75 3.64 2.91
C LYS A 97 -8.87 4.80 1.92
N LEU A 98 -8.00 4.86 0.92
CA LEU A 98 -8.04 5.90 -0.11
C LEU A 98 -9.33 5.86 -0.92
N LYS A 99 -9.79 4.67 -1.35
CA LYS A 99 -11.05 4.50 -2.09
C LYS A 99 -12.28 4.95 -1.29
N LYS A 100 -12.34 4.60 0.01
CA LYS A 100 -13.45 5.04 0.86
C LYS A 100 -13.52 6.57 0.93
N LEU A 101 -12.36 7.21 1.00
CA LEU A 101 -12.26 8.65 1.13
C LEU A 101 -12.59 9.36 -0.18
N THR A 102 -12.10 8.88 -1.33
CA THR A 102 -12.46 9.45 -2.64
C THR A 102 -13.95 9.30 -2.96
N LEU A 103 -14.59 8.20 -2.53
CA LEU A 103 -16.04 8.03 -2.65
C LEU A 103 -16.82 8.91 -1.65
N SER A 104 -16.31 9.11 -0.44
CA SER A 104 -16.92 9.98 0.56
C SER A 104 -16.85 11.46 0.15
N THR A 105 -15.76 11.90 -0.48
CA THR A 105 -15.63 13.27 -1.02
C THR A 105 -16.57 13.50 -2.22
N ARG A 106 -16.84 12.46 -3.02
CA ARG A 106 -17.81 12.54 -4.13
C ARG A 106 -19.27 12.51 -3.68
N ALA A 107 -19.56 11.91 -2.52
CA ALA A 107 -20.90 11.85 -1.95
C ALA A 107 -21.26 13.07 -1.08
N GLY A 108 -20.33 14.00 -0.88
CA GLY A 108 -20.46 15.17 0.00
C GLY A 108 -20.51 16.51 -0.73
N VAL A 109 -21.15 16.57 -1.90
CA VAL A 109 -21.60 17.84 -2.48
C VAL A 109 -23.01 18.09 -1.95
N HIS A 110 -23.09 18.80 -0.82
CA HIS A 110 -24.30 19.44 -0.32
C HIS A 110 -24.00 20.91 -0.08
#